data_AF-A0A7X5X2Y5-F1
#
_entry.id   AF-A0A7X5X2Y5-F1
#
_cell.length_a   1.000
_cell.length_b   1.000
_cell.length_c   1.000
_cell.angle_alpha   90.00
_cell.angle_beta   90.00
_cell.angle_gamma   90.00
#
_symmetry.space_group_name_H-M   'P 1'
#
loop_
_entity.id
_entity.type
_entity.pdbx_description
1 polymer ?
#
loop_
_entity_poly.entity_id
_entity_poly.type
_entity_poly.pdbx_seq_one_letter_code
_entity_poly.pdbx_strand_id
1 'polypeptide(L)'
;MPPEPAPTPARRAVSSLDHRLEAVTGHAIDTLWAYRDRGVLDEPHAHLVDRHRELAKTQTGVTFYLRLLNRLSSGEFDVDDALFTRIDRTVKQLQEATDAREAAARKVLAALEPIEAAAAASVLDTKQLSTDDQAALLAIAGGAKLYEHLLTGRMSVTAASGTRIPHVKLQRLEDAGLVVRDTDHPVHAGQTVSLTDAGRAALSAARRTPTTQAPTLPARPGTSPPTPAQRR
;
A
#
# COMPACT_ATOMS: atom_id res chain seq x y z
N MET A 1 -26.63 -1.16 -29.47
CA MET A 1 -25.47 -0.26 -29.59
C MET A 1 -25.11 0.20 -28.17
N PRO A 2 -24.03 -0.27 -27.56
CA PRO A 2 -23.58 0.27 -26.29
C PRO A 2 -22.99 1.69 -26.52
N PRO A 3 -23.16 2.62 -25.57
CA PRO A 3 -22.60 3.96 -25.70
C PRO A 3 -21.07 3.89 -25.62
N GLU A 4 -20.43 4.66 -26.49
CA GLU A 4 -18.98 4.85 -26.56
C GLU A 4 -18.48 5.51 -25.27
N PRO A 5 -17.46 4.95 -24.59
CA PRO A 5 -16.94 5.53 -23.37
C PRO A 5 -16.34 6.91 -23.66
N ALA A 6 -16.66 7.89 -22.81
CA ALA A 6 -16.19 9.26 -22.95
C ALA A 6 -14.64 9.34 -23.00
N PRO A 7 -14.07 10.26 -23.80
CA PRO A 7 -12.63 10.41 -23.92
C PRO A 7 -12.03 10.78 -22.56
N THR A 8 -11.13 9.93 -22.07
CA THR A 8 -10.34 10.17 -20.87
C THR A 8 -9.57 11.48 -21.06
N PRO A 9 -9.66 12.45 -20.12
CA PRO A 9 -8.92 13.69 -20.25
C PRO A 9 -7.42 13.38 -20.31
N ALA A 10 -6.74 13.95 -21.31
CA ALA A 10 -5.32 13.76 -21.54
C ALA A 10 -4.51 14.15 -20.28
N ARG A 11 -4.13 13.14 -19.48
CA ARG A 11 -3.27 13.27 -18.31
C ARG A 11 -1.91 13.77 -18.77
N ARG A 12 -1.65 15.07 -18.59
CA ARG A 12 -0.37 15.70 -18.92
C ARG A 12 0.71 15.13 -18.01
N ALA A 13 1.77 14.62 -18.63
CA ALA A 13 2.85 13.88 -18.00
C ALA A 13 3.53 14.62 -16.82
N VAL A 14 3.15 14.21 -15.61
CA VAL A 14 4.03 13.99 -14.44
C VAL A 14 4.11 12.46 -14.18
N SER A 15 3.77 11.64 -15.20
CA SER A 15 3.16 10.32 -15.03
C SER A 15 3.98 9.30 -14.26
N SER A 16 5.31 9.34 -14.28
CA SER A 16 6.11 8.33 -13.56
C SER A 16 6.10 8.54 -12.06
N LEU A 17 6.23 9.79 -11.59
CA LEU A 17 6.15 10.11 -10.16
C LEU A 17 4.70 10.03 -9.68
N ASP A 18 3.76 10.46 -10.52
CA ASP A 18 2.34 10.36 -10.23
C ASP A 18 1.91 8.92 -9.99
N HIS A 19 2.21 8.02 -10.93
CA HIS A 19 1.85 6.61 -10.79
C HIS A 19 2.55 5.95 -9.61
N ARG A 20 3.78 6.36 -9.29
CA ARG A 20 4.50 5.85 -8.12
C ARG A 20 3.85 6.32 -6.82
N LEU A 21 3.45 7.59 -6.74
CA LEU A 21 2.70 8.14 -5.61
C LEU A 21 1.36 7.44 -5.43
N GLU A 22 0.61 7.26 -6.52
CA GLU A 22 -0.67 6.54 -6.51
C GLU A 22 -0.51 5.09 -6.07
N ALA A 23 0.55 4.41 -6.52
CA ALA A 23 0.83 3.02 -6.15
C ALA A 23 1.19 2.87 -4.66
N VAL A 24 1.96 3.81 -4.11
CA VAL A 24 2.41 3.76 -2.71
C VAL A 24 1.31 4.17 -1.74
N THR A 25 0.51 5.16 -2.11
CA THR A 25 -0.53 5.71 -1.23
C THR A 25 -1.91 5.06 -1.44
N GLY A 26 -2.12 4.36 -2.56
CA GLY A 26 -3.42 3.79 -2.93
C GLY A 26 -4.48 4.83 -3.29
N HIS A 27 -4.09 6.10 -3.47
CA HIS A 27 -5.00 7.21 -3.73
C HIS A 27 -4.58 8.00 -4.95
N ALA A 28 -5.57 8.44 -5.73
CA ALA A 28 -5.33 9.39 -6.82
C ALA A 28 -4.78 10.71 -6.26
N ILE A 29 -3.92 11.37 -7.04
CA ILE A 29 -3.23 12.60 -6.61
C ILE A 29 -4.18 13.73 -6.26
N ASP A 30 -5.26 13.88 -7.04
CA ASP A 30 -6.30 14.88 -6.77
C ASP A 30 -6.96 14.64 -5.40
N THR A 31 -7.16 13.37 -5.03
CA THR A 31 -7.69 12.98 -3.72
C THR A 31 -6.70 13.30 -2.61
N LEU A 32 -5.41 13.04 -2.82
CA LEU A 32 -4.37 13.40 -1.85
C LEU A 32 -4.30 14.91 -1.62
N TRP A 33 -4.45 15.72 -2.67
CA TRP A 33 -4.51 17.18 -2.53
C TRP A 33 -5.72 17.61 -1.73
N ALA A 34 -6.90 17.02 -1.98
CA ALA A 34 -8.10 17.29 -1.21
C ALA A 34 -7.97 16.87 0.26
N TYR A 35 -7.33 15.74 0.56
CA TYR A 35 -7.07 15.29 1.93
C TYR A 35 -6.08 16.18 2.66
N ARG A 36 -5.07 16.70 1.96
CA ARG A 36 -4.14 17.70 2.50
C ARG A 36 -4.88 18.97 2.90
N ASP A 37 -5.75 19.48 2.04
CA ASP A 37 -6.52 20.72 2.31
C ASP A 37 -7.53 20.54 3.46
N ARG A 38 -7.98 19.30 3.69
CA ARG A 38 -8.88 18.94 4.80
C ARG A 38 -8.14 18.56 6.09
N GLY A 39 -6.80 18.50 6.07
CA GLY A 39 -5.99 18.13 7.23
C GLY A 39 -6.14 16.67 7.69
N VAL A 40 -6.52 15.76 6.78
CA VAL A 40 -6.80 14.34 7.10
C VAL A 40 -5.58 13.43 6.89
N LEU A 41 -4.53 13.95 6.26
CA LEU A 41 -3.30 13.20 6.01
C LEU A 41 -2.37 13.18 7.22
N ASP A 42 -1.70 12.06 7.43
CA ASP A 42 -0.57 11.96 8.35
C ASP A 42 0.57 12.90 7.91
N GLU A 43 1.38 13.35 8.86
CA GLU A 43 2.51 14.26 8.63
C GLU A 43 3.43 13.87 7.44
N PRO A 44 3.88 12.61 7.27
CA PRO A 44 4.72 12.23 6.13
C PRO A 44 3.97 12.34 4.78
N HIS A 45 2.69 11.97 4.74
CA HIS A 45 1.86 12.07 3.55
C HIS A 45 1.52 13.54 3.22
N ALA A 46 1.32 14.37 4.24
CA ALA A 46 1.12 15.80 4.09
C ALA A 46 2.37 16.47 3.50
N HIS A 47 3.56 16.15 4.03
CA HIS A 47 4.82 16.67 3.50
C HIS A 47 5.06 16.25 2.04
N LEU A 48 4.74 15.00 1.69
CA LEU A 48 4.84 14.49 0.33
C LEU A 48 3.95 15.27 -0.64
N VAL A 49 2.69 15.53 -0.26
CA VAL A 49 1.75 16.31 -1.08
C VAL A 49 2.21 17.75 -1.27
N ASP A 50 2.77 18.38 -0.23
CA ASP A 50 3.31 19.73 -0.33
C ASP A 50 4.49 19.80 -1.32
N ARG A 51 5.38 18.80 -1.31
CA ARG A 51 6.47 18.66 -2.30
C ARG A 51 5.94 18.40 -3.71
N HIS A 52 4.89 17.61 -3.83
CA HIS A 52 4.25 17.37 -5.12
C HIS A 52 3.59 18.65 -5.69
N ARG A 53 2.99 19.49 -4.84
CA ARG A 53 2.48 20.82 -5.25
C ARG A 53 3.61 21.75 -5.72
N GLU A 54 4.75 21.73 -5.03
CA GLU A 54 5.96 22.47 -5.46
C GLU A 54 6.41 22.01 -6.86
N LEU A 55 6.44 20.70 -7.11
CA LEU A 55 6.76 20.12 -8.42
C LEU A 55 5.75 20.58 -9.49
N ALA A 56 4.44 20.48 -9.24
CA ALA A 56 3.42 20.93 -10.17
C ALA A 56 3.54 22.43 -10.52
N LYS A 57 3.90 23.26 -9.54
CA LYS A 57 4.17 24.69 -9.75
C LYS A 57 5.37 24.90 -10.69
N THR A 58 6.49 24.21 -10.46
CA THR A 58 7.68 24.33 -11.33
C THR A 58 7.41 23.83 -12.76
N GLN A 59 6.63 22.75 -12.92
CA GLN A 59 6.19 22.23 -14.22
C GLN A 59 5.36 23.24 -15.02
N THR A 60 4.57 24.07 -14.31
CA THR A 60 3.80 25.15 -14.95
C THR A 60 4.75 26.20 -15.56
N GLY A 61 5.86 26.52 -14.89
CA GLY A 61 6.90 27.42 -15.42
C GLY A 61 7.55 26.87 -16.69
N VAL A 62 7.92 25.58 -16.70
CA VAL A 62 8.47 24.91 -17.90
C VAL A 62 7.49 24.97 -19.06
N THR A 63 6.22 24.65 -18.81
CA THR A 63 5.17 24.68 -19.84
C THR A 63 4.96 26.09 -20.39
N PHE A 64 5.02 27.10 -19.52
CA PHE A 64 4.91 28.50 -19.91
C PHE A 64 6.05 28.92 -20.85
N TYR A 65 7.31 28.68 -20.47
CA TYR A 65 8.45 29.07 -21.29
C TYR A 65 8.56 28.28 -22.60
N LEU A 66 8.16 27.01 -22.60
CA LEU A 66 8.10 26.22 -23.84
C LEU A 66 7.05 26.74 -24.82
N ARG A 67 5.87 27.16 -24.32
CA ARG A 67 4.86 27.81 -25.16
C ARG A 67 5.33 29.18 -25.67
N LEU A 68 5.98 29.96 -24.81
CA LEU A 68 6.53 31.26 -25.21
C LEU A 68 7.60 31.08 -26.29
N LEU A 69 8.50 30.11 -26.13
CA LEU A 69 9.52 29.80 -27.12
C LEU A 69 8.89 29.38 -28.45
N ASN A 70 7.90 28.48 -28.42
CA ASN A 70 7.17 28.05 -29.63
C ASN A 70 6.52 29.24 -30.36
N ARG A 71 5.99 30.21 -29.61
CA ARG A 71 5.41 31.44 -30.18
C ARG A 71 6.48 32.34 -30.79
N LEU A 72 7.63 32.51 -30.13
CA LEU A 72 8.72 33.31 -30.69
C LEU A 72 9.31 32.67 -31.96
N SER A 73 9.27 31.35 -32.07
CA SER A 73 9.73 30.61 -33.25
C SER A 73 8.67 30.43 -34.34
N SER A 74 7.44 30.90 -34.18
CA SER A 74 6.34 30.61 -35.12
C SER A 74 6.31 31.53 -36.35
N GLY A 75 7.26 32.45 -36.48
CA GLY A 75 7.27 33.45 -37.57
C GLY A 75 6.25 34.58 -37.40
N GLU A 76 5.71 34.78 -36.19
CA GLU A 76 4.81 35.90 -35.86
C GLU A 76 5.56 37.24 -35.78
N PHE A 77 6.87 37.21 -35.57
CA PHE A 77 7.70 38.39 -35.32
C PHE A 77 8.71 38.59 -36.45
N ASP A 78 9.03 39.85 -36.74
CA ASP A 78 10.10 40.21 -37.66
C ASP A 78 11.46 39.67 -37.18
N VAL A 79 12.27 39.20 -38.11
CA VAL A 79 13.58 38.60 -37.81
C VAL A 79 14.60 39.72 -37.61
N ASP A 80 14.75 40.16 -36.37
CA ASP A 80 15.68 41.20 -35.94
C ASP A 80 16.49 40.80 -34.70
N ASP A 81 17.48 41.63 -34.34
CA ASP A 81 18.32 41.40 -33.15
C ASP A 81 17.52 41.35 -31.84
N ALA A 82 16.38 42.04 -31.79
CA ALA A 82 15.50 42.06 -30.63
C ALA A 82 14.79 40.71 -30.44
N LEU A 83 14.37 40.06 -31.53
CA LEU A 83 13.81 38.71 -31.52
C LEU A 83 14.83 37.71 -30.99
N PHE A 84 16.06 37.71 -31.53
CA PHE A 84 17.12 36.83 -31.06
C PHE A 84 17.42 37.04 -29.57
N THR A 85 17.52 38.29 -29.12
CA THR A 85 17.70 38.63 -27.69
C THR A 85 16.56 38.09 -26.81
N ARG A 86 15.32 38.13 -27.31
CA ARG A 86 14.15 37.60 -26.57
C ARG A 86 14.12 36.07 -26.55
N ILE A 87 14.51 35.42 -27.65
CA ILE A 87 14.66 33.96 -27.72
C ILE A 87 15.72 33.50 -26.72
N ASP A 88 16.91 34.10 -26.74
CA ASP A 88 18.00 33.74 -25.82
C ASP A 88 17.60 33.88 -24.35
N ARG A 89 16.89 34.97 -24.01
CA ARG A 89 16.34 35.15 -22.66
C ARG A 89 15.34 34.05 -22.31
N THR A 90 14.44 33.70 -23.23
CA THR A 90 13.42 32.67 -23.01
C THR A 90 14.05 31.29 -22.85
N VAL A 91 15.10 30.97 -23.60
CA VAL A 91 15.87 29.72 -23.46
C VAL A 91 16.54 29.65 -22.09
N LYS A 92 17.18 30.73 -21.63
CA LYS A 92 17.76 30.79 -20.28
C LYS A 92 16.71 30.56 -19.19
N GLN A 93 15.55 31.21 -19.31
CA GLN A 93 14.44 31.02 -18.37
C GLN A 93 13.85 29.61 -18.41
N LEU A 94 13.79 28.97 -19.58
CA LEU A 94 13.37 27.58 -19.74
C LEU A 94 14.36 26.63 -19.06
N GLN A 95 15.67 26.90 -19.19
CA GLN A 95 16.72 26.14 -18.52
C GLN A 95 16.56 26.23 -17.00
N GLU A 96 16.47 27.44 -16.45
CA GLU A 96 16.25 27.66 -15.02
C GLU A 96 14.97 26.97 -14.50
N ALA A 97 13.87 27.03 -15.27
CA ALA A 97 12.63 26.36 -14.91
C ALA A 97 12.76 24.82 -14.93
N THR A 98 13.57 24.28 -15.85
CA THR A 98 13.83 22.84 -15.95
C THR A 98 14.68 22.36 -14.78
N ASP A 99 15.72 23.11 -14.42
CA ASP A 99 16.57 22.84 -13.27
C ASP A 99 15.76 22.87 -11.96
N ALA A 100 14.88 23.86 -11.81
CA ALA A 100 13.97 23.97 -10.67
C ALA A 100 13.00 22.78 -10.59
N ARG A 101 12.46 22.34 -11.74
CA ARG A 101 11.62 21.13 -11.81
C ARG A 101 12.38 19.89 -11.38
N GLU A 102 13.60 19.70 -11.85
CA GLU A 102 14.41 18.54 -11.49
C GLU A 102 14.79 18.55 -10.00
N ALA A 103 15.12 19.71 -9.44
CA ALA A 103 15.32 19.85 -8.00
C ALA A 103 14.05 19.52 -7.20
N ALA A 104 12.87 19.95 -7.66
CA ALA A 104 11.59 19.61 -7.03
C ALA A 104 11.29 18.10 -7.13
N ALA A 105 11.57 17.48 -8.28
CA ALA A 105 11.39 16.04 -8.46
C ALA A 105 12.28 15.21 -7.51
N ARG A 106 13.54 15.62 -7.31
CA ARG A 106 14.44 15.00 -6.33
C ARG A 106 13.91 15.11 -4.89
N LYS A 107 13.32 16.24 -4.52
CA LYS A 107 12.69 16.41 -3.20
C LYS A 107 11.48 15.48 -3.01
N VAL A 108 10.65 15.31 -4.04
CA VAL A 108 9.51 14.37 -3.99
C VAL A 108 10.01 12.94 -3.81
N LEU A 109 11.03 12.53 -4.56
CA LEU A 109 11.63 11.21 -4.42
C LEU A 109 12.19 10.96 -3.02
N ALA A 110 12.92 11.93 -2.46
CA ALA A 110 13.47 11.83 -1.11
C ALA A 110 12.37 11.74 -0.04
N ALA A 111 11.23 12.40 -0.24
CA ALA A 111 10.08 12.30 0.66
C ALA A 111 9.31 10.97 0.51
N LEU A 112 9.41 10.33 -0.65
CA LEU A 112 8.69 9.11 -1.00
C LEU A 112 9.41 7.85 -0.50
N GLU A 113 10.74 7.84 -0.51
CA GLU A 113 11.59 6.74 -0.04
C GLU A 113 11.23 6.21 1.38
N PRO A 114 11.02 7.04 2.42
CA PRO A 114 10.66 6.53 3.74
C PRO A 114 9.25 5.90 3.79
N ILE A 115 8.32 6.40 2.97
CA ILE A 115 6.94 5.88 2.90
C ILE A 115 6.93 4.52 2.20
N GLU A 116 7.71 4.39 1.13
CA GLU A 116 7.94 3.10 0.46
C GLU A 116 8.64 2.10 1.38
N ALA A 117 9.67 2.53 2.13
CA ALA A 117 10.36 1.66 3.09
C ALA A 117 9.41 1.17 4.18
N ALA A 118 8.54 2.05 4.70
CA ALA A 118 7.51 1.69 5.69
C ALA A 118 6.47 0.73 5.10
N ALA A 119 5.99 0.99 3.87
CA ALA A 119 5.06 0.11 3.17
C ALA A 119 5.68 -1.28 2.90
N ALA A 120 6.93 -1.33 2.43
CA ALA A 120 7.65 -2.56 2.18
C ALA A 120 7.93 -3.35 3.47
N ALA A 121 8.27 -2.67 4.56
CA ALA A 121 8.39 -3.31 5.88
C ALA A 121 7.07 -3.91 6.34
N SER A 122 5.94 -3.21 6.14
CA SER A 122 4.62 -3.74 6.43
C SER A 122 4.27 -4.96 5.57
N VAL A 123 4.64 -4.97 4.28
CA VAL A 123 4.41 -6.13 3.40
C VAL A 123 5.29 -7.33 3.82
N LEU A 124 6.53 -7.09 4.24
CA LEU A 124 7.39 -8.14 4.79
C LEU A 124 6.84 -8.71 6.11
N ASP A 125 6.29 -7.85 6.96
CA ASP A 125 5.62 -8.26 8.20
C ASP A 125 4.34 -9.08 7.89
N THR A 126 3.56 -8.71 6.86
CA THR A 126 2.43 -9.55 6.40
C THR A 126 2.84 -10.89 5.81
N LYS A 127 4.11 -11.06 5.40
CA LYS A 127 4.63 -12.33 4.90
C LYS A 127 4.95 -13.33 6.03
N GLN A 128 5.14 -12.83 7.25
CA GLN A 128 5.13 -13.64 8.47
C GLN A 128 3.78 -13.46 9.15
N LEU A 129 2.84 -14.38 8.87
CA LEU A 129 1.56 -14.42 9.58
C LEU A 129 1.80 -14.27 11.08
N SER A 130 1.32 -13.18 11.67
CA SER A 130 1.28 -13.02 13.12
C SER A 130 0.57 -14.22 13.73
N THR A 131 0.99 -14.68 14.91
CA THR A 131 0.33 -15.81 15.61
C THR A 131 -1.18 -15.58 15.74
N ASP A 132 -1.56 -14.33 15.93
CA ASP A 132 -2.93 -13.88 16.01
C ASP A 132 -3.69 -14.03 14.67
N ASP A 133 -3.05 -13.76 13.54
CA ASP A 133 -3.63 -13.90 12.21
C ASP A 133 -3.69 -15.37 11.79
N GLN A 134 -2.70 -16.17 12.19
CA GLN A 134 -2.73 -17.62 12.03
C GLN A 134 -3.90 -18.24 12.81
N ALA A 135 -4.16 -17.80 14.04
CA ALA A 135 -5.32 -18.25 14.82
C ALA A 135 -6.65 -17.88 14.15
N ALA A 136 -6.75 -16.67 13.60
CA ALA A 136 -7.93 -16.22 12.87
C ALA A 136 -8.15 -17.03 11.58
N LEU A 137 -7.09 -17.30 10.81
CA LEU A 137 -7.15 -18.14 9.60
C LEU A 137 -7.55 -19.58 9.93
N LEU A 138 -7.04 -20.15 11.03
CA LEU A 138 -7.45 -21.49 11.48
C LEU A 138 -8.92 -21.53 11.90
N ALA A 139 -9.40 -20.49 12.58
CA ALA A 139 -10.81 -20.38 12.94
C ALA A 139 -11.71 -20.26 11.69
N ILE A 140 -11.29 -19.50 10.67
CA ILE A 140 -11.99 -19.38 9.39
C ILE A 140 -11.92 -20.68 8.58
N ALA A 141 -10.81 -21.44 8.66
CA ALA A 141 -10.67 -22.74 8.01
C ALA A 141 -11.74 -23.75 8.46
N GLY A 142 -12.18 -23.66 9.72
CA GLY A 142 -13.26 -24.46 10.28
C GLY A 142 -14.66 -24.06 9.80
N GLY A 143 -14.77 -23.03 8.96
CA GLY A 143 -16.01 -22.41 8.52
C GLY A 143 -16.31 -21.15 9.32
N ALA A 144 -16.67 -20.07 8.63
CA ALA A 144 -16.94 -18.79 9.26
C ALA A 144 -18.04 -18.00 8.53
N LYS A 145 -18.79 -17.22 9.31
CA LYS A 145 -19.86 -16.36 8.81
C LYS A 145 -19.71 -14.94 9.34
N LEU A 146 -19.80 -13.97 8.45
CA LEU A 146 -19.85 -12.55 8.78
C LEU A 146 -21.27 -12.16 9.16
N TYR A 147 -21.40 -11.49 10.29
CA TYR A 147 -22.65 -10.96 10.80
C TYR A 147 -22.50 -9.47 11.06
N GLU A 148 -23.60 -8.74 10.86
CA GLU A 148 -23.76 -7.38 11.34
C GLU A 148 -24.57 -7.38 12.63
N HIS A 149 -24.06 -6.69 13.64
CA HIS A 149 -24.77 -6.52 14.90
C HIS A 149 -25.84 -5.45 14.77
N LEU A 150 -27.11 -5.85 14.68
CA LEU A 150 -28.25 -4.98 14.37
C LEU A 150 -28.37 -3.72 15.27
N LEU A 151 -28.01 -3.82 16.56
CA LEU A 151 -28.09 -2.67 17.49
C LEU A 151 -26.92 -1.68 17.37
N THR A 152 -25.76 -2.12 16.86
CA THR A 152 -24.52 -1.29 16.86
C THR A 152 -23.96 -1.04 15.47
N GLY A 153 -24.52 -1.67 14.43
CA GLY A 153 -24.00 -1.69 13.06
C GLY A 153 -22.61 -2.33 12.93
N ARG A 154 -22.05 -2.88 14.02
CA ARG A 154 -20.69 -3.43 14.01
C ARG A 154 -20.70 -4.81 13.37
N MET A 155 -19.84 -4.99 12.39
CA MET A 155 -19.65 -6.29 11.76
C MET A 155 -18.63 -7.13 12.54
N SER A 156 -18.83 -8.44 12.55
CA SER A 156 -17.86 -9.39 13.08
C SER A 156 -18.07 -10.76 12.47
N VAL A 157 -16.97 -11.50 12.29
CA VAL A 157 -17.02 -12.87 11.82
C VAL A 157 -17.15 -13.81 13.01
N THR A 158 -18.04 -14.77 12.92
CA THR A 158 -18.16 -15.86 13.88
C THR A 158 -17.70 -17.15 13.19
N ALA A 159 -16.62 -17.73 13.69
CA ALA A 159 -16.16 -19.04 13.26
C ALA A 159 -17.09 -20.14 13.77
N ALA A 160 -17.05 -21.32 13.15
CA ALA A 160 -17.80 -22.50 13.58
C ALA A 160 -17.45 -22.95 15.01
N SER A 161 -16.24 -22.62 15.48
CA SER A 161 -15.79 -22.80 16.86
C SER A 161 -16.43 -21.81 17.86
N GLY A 162 -17.26 -20.87 17.41
CA GLY A 162 -17.80 -19.79 18.22
C GLY A 162 -16.82 -18.63 18.46
N THR A 163 -15.61 -18.70 17.91
CA THR A 163 -14.62 -17.61 18.06
C THR A 163 -15.06 -16.39 17.26
N ARG A 164 -15.08 -15.23 17.92
CA ARG A 164 -15.43 -13.95 17.28
C ARG A 164 -14.18 -13.24 16.78
N ILE A 165 -14.15 -12.98 15.48
CA ILE A 165 -13.06 -12.27 14.81
C ILE A 165 -13.54 -10.84 14.48
N PRO A 166 -12.85 -9.79 14.97
CA PRO A 166 -13.20 -8.40 14.67
C PRO A 166 -13.15 -8.10 13.16
N HIS A 167 -14.03 -7.23 12.68
CA HIS A 167 -14.09 -6.92 11.25
C HIS A 167 -12.80 -6.31 10.68
N VAL A 168 -12.11 -5.47 11.45
CA VAL A 168 -10.80 -4.90 11.05
C VAL A 168 -9.77 -6.01 10.75
N LYS A 169 -9.85 -7.13 11.49
CA LYS A 169 -8.96 -8.28 11.29
C LYS A 169 -9.37 -9.08 10.04
N LEU A 170 -10.67 -9.23 9.77
CA LEU A 170 -11.16 -9.80 8.52
C LEU A 170 -10.69 -8.97 7.31
N GLN A 171 -10.82 -7.64 7.36
CA GLN A 171 -10.40 -6.74 6.28
C GLN A 171 -8.92 -6.92 5.96
N ARG A 172 -8.05 -6.94 6.97
CA ARG A 172 -6.61 -7.20 6.76
C ARG A 172 -6.33 -8.53 6.08
N LEU A 173 -7.05 -9.60 6.43
CA LEU A 173 -6.89 -10.92 5.80
C LEU A 173 -7.43 -10.96 4.36
N GLU A 174 -8.45 -10.16 4.05
CA GLU A 174 -8.96 -9.95 2.68
C GLU A 174 -7.97 -9.15 1.83
N ASP A 175 -7.44 -8.05 2.37
CA ASP A 175 -6.45 -7.19 1.70
C ASP A 175 -5.16 -7.97 1.39
N ALA A 176 -4.78 -8.90 2.28
CA ALA A 176 -3.68 -9.84 2.07
C ALA A 176 -4.02 -11.00 1.09
N GLY A 177 -5.25 -11.04 0.57
CA GLY A 177 -5.72 -12.07 -0.38
C GLY A 177 -5.82 -13.47 0.22
N LEU A 178 -5.88 -13.60 1.55
CA LEU A 178 -5.88 -14.90 2.26
C LEU A 178 -7.30 -15.44 2.47
N VAL A 179 -8.29 -14.54 2.45
CA VAL A 179 -9.69 -14.84 2.72
C VAL A 179 -10.55 -14.13 1.68
N VAL A 180 -11.68 -14.74 1.31
CA VAL A 180 -12.67 -14.16 0.41
C VAL A 180 -14.08 -14.30 1.01
N ARG A 181 -14.87 -13.25 0.85
CA ARG A 181 -16.30 -13.24 1.18
C ARG A 181 -17.11 -13.72 -0.01
N ASP A 182 -18.09 -14.56 0.27
CA ASP A 182 -19.12 -14.90 -0.69
C ASP A 182 -20.15 -13.76 -0.75
N THR A 183 -20.07 -12.91 -1.76
CA THR A 183 -21.01 -11.78 -1.95
C THR A 183 -22.39 -12.18 -2.45
N ASP A 184 -22.61 -13.46 -2.78
CA ASP A 184 -23.90 -13.94 -3.29
C ASP A 184 -24.95 -14.04 -2.17
N HIS A 185 -24.53 -13.94 -0.91
CA HIS A 185 -25.38 -14.01 0.27
C HIS A 185 -25.42 -12.67 1.03
N PRO A 186 -26.62 -12.17 1.39
CA PRO A 186 -26.74 -10.92 2.15
C PRO A 186 -26.16 -11.07 3.56
N VAL A 187 -25.48 -10.02 4.03
CA VAL A 187 -24.77 -10.00 5.32
C VAL A 187 -25.66 -10.36 6.52
N HIS A 188 -26.93 -9.97 6.47
CA HIS A 188 -27.89 -10.26 7.55
C HIS A 188 -28.26 -11.75 7.67
N ALA A 189 -28.05 -12.56 6.63
CA ALA A 189 -28.27 -14.01 6.65
C ALA A 189 -27.01 -14.81 7.07
N GLY A 190 -25.90 -14.12 7.37
CA GLY A 190 -24.61 -14.74 7.67
C GLY A 190 -23.83 -15.03 6.41
N GLN A 191 -23.16 -14.01 5.90
CA GLN A 191 -22.33 -14.09 4.70
C GLN A 191 -21.14 -15.04 4.95
N THR A 192 -20.93 -16.03 4.08
CA THR A 192 -19.87 -17.02 4.29
C THR A 192 -18.51 -16.41 3.97
N VAL A 193 -17.52 -16.81 4.78
CA VAL A 193 -16.14 -16.38 4.67
C VAL A 193 -15.28 -17.62 4.48
N SER A 194 -14.51 -17.67 3.39
CA SER A 194 -13.74 -18.84 3.00
C SER A 194 -12.27 -18.50 2.74
N LEU A 195 -11.39 -19.49 2.92
CA LEU A 195 -9.97 -19.34 2.61
C LEU A 195 -9.73 -19.41 1.10
N THR A 196 -8.88 -18.51 0.61
CA THR A 196 -8.32 -18.61 -0.75
C THR A 196 -7.25 -19.70 -0.82
N ASP A 197 -6.80 -20.04 -2.02
CA ASP A 197 -5.64 -20.92 -2.20
C ASP A 197 -4.37 -20.36 -1.53
N ALA A 198 -4.19 -19.03 -1.59
CA ALA A 198 -3.10 -18.35 -0.89
C ALA A 198 -3.22 -18.50 0.64
N GLY A 199 -4.42 -18.35 1.20
CA GLY A 199 -4.67 -18.57 2.63
C GLY A 199 -4.39 -20.00 3.09
N ARG A 200 -4.78 -21.00 2.28
CA ARG A 200 -4.46 -22.41 2.54
C ARG A 200 -2.95 -22.69 2.45
N ALA A 201 -2.27 -22.12 1.46
CA ALA A 201 -0.83 -22.24 1.31
C ALA A 201 -0.09 -21.59 2.48
N ALA A 202 -0.53 -20.41 2.94
CA ALA A 202 0.05 -19.70 4.07
C ALA A 202 -0.11 -20.47 5.39
N LEU A 203 -1.30 -21.05 5.66
CA LEU A 203 -1.51 -21.95 6.80
C LEU A 203 -0.60 -23.20 6.73
N SER A 204 -0.41 -23.75 5.54
CA SER A 204 0.44 -24.92 5.33
C SER A 204 1.93 -24.59 5.51
N ALA A 205 2.38 -23.42 5.07
CA ALA A 205 3.74 -22.92 5.26
C ALA A 205 4.03 -22.64 6.75
N ALA A 206 3.09 -22.03 7.47
CA ALA A 206 3.21 -21.75 8.90
C ALA A 206 3.25 -23.03 9.76
N ARG A 207 2.67 -24.15 9.29
CA ARG A 207 2.85 -25.48 9.94
C ARG A 207 4.24 -26.08 9.66
N ARG A 208 4.94 -25.63 8.62
CA ARG A 208 6.22 -26.19 8.16
C ARG A 208 7.44 -25.44 8.68
N THR A 209 7.28 -24.29 9.33
CA THR A 209 8.38 -23.67 10.10
C THR A 209 8.86 -24.68 11.14
N PRO A 210 10.08 -25.24 11.01
CA PRO A 210 10.58 -26.20 11.97
C PRO A 210 10.91 -25.43 13.24
N THR A 211 10.17 -25.71 14.31
CA THR A 211 10.70 -25.56 15.66
C THR A 211 11.85 -26.54 15.80
N THR A 212 13.05 -26.17 15.33
CA THR A 212 14.29 -26.81 15.73
C THR A 212 14.58 -26.38 17.17
N GLN A 213 13.75 -26.88 18.09
CA GLN A 213 14.22 -27.20 19.42
C GLN A 213 13.93 -28.67 19.59
N ALA A 214 14.98 -29.46 19.43
CA ALA A 214 15.00 -30.85 19.87
C ALA A 214 14.50 -30.88 21.32
N PRO A 215 13.57 -31.78 21.68
CA PRO A 215 13.25 -32.00 23.07
C PRO A 215 14.54 -32.52 23.73
N THR A 216 15.17 -31.69 24.55
CA THR A 216 16.16 -32.18 25.50
C THR A 216 15.42 -33.11 26.43
N LEU A 217 15.60 -34.42 26.22
CA LEU A 217 15.15 -35.46 27.12
C LEU A 217 15.63 -35.11 28.53
N PRO A 218 14.75 -35.03 29.54
CA PRO A 218 15.20 -34.85 30.91
C PRO A 218 16.06 -36.05 31.30
N ALA A 219 17.30 -35.77 31.67
CA ALA A 219 18.23 -36.75 32.21
C ALA A 219 17.59 -37.40 33.44
N ARG A 220 17.38 -38.72 33.35
CA ARG A 220 16.88 -39.57 34.43
C ARG A 220 17.92 -39.60 35.57
N PRO A 221 17.64 -39.07 36.78
CA PRO A 221 18.46 -39.34 37.93
C PRO A 221 17.96 -40.64 38.55
N GLY A 222 18.65 -41.74 38.25
CA GLY A 222 18.33 -43.07 38.75
C GLY A 222 19.56 -43.72 39.36
N THR A 223 19.94 -43.24 40.54
CA THR A 223 20.85 -43.90 41.48
C THR A 223 20.41 -45.35 41.73
N SER A 224 21.29 -46.31 41.43
CA SER A 224 21.20 -47.69 41.94
C SER A 224 21.37 -47.72 43.46
N PRO A 225 20.53 -48.46 44.20
CA PRO A 225 20.92 -49.01 45.49
C PRO A 225 21.27 -50.51 45.37
N PRO A 226 22.13 -51.01 46.27
CA PRO A 226 22.78 -52.30 46.16
C PRO A 226 21.90 -53.49 46.58
N THR A 227 22.23 -54.65 46.03
CA THR A 227 21.78 -55.98 46.41
C THR A 227 22.10 -56.30 47.88
N PRO A 228 21.16 -56.87 48.64
CA PRO A 228 21.49 -57.70 49.79
C PRO A 228 21.49 -59.18 49.41
N ALA A 229 22.56 -59.88 49.79
CA ALA A 229 22.65 -61.33 49.79
C ALA A 229 21.92 -61.92 51.00
N GLN A 230 21.22 -63.06 50.85
CA GLN A 230 21.33 -64.15 51.83
C GLN A 230 20.75 -65.50 51.37
N ARG A 231 21.65 -66.50 51.38
CA ARG A 231 21.53 -67.92 51.74
C ARG A 231 20.12 -68.50 51.98
N ARG A 232 19.83 -69.65 51.36
CA ARG A 232 20.25 -70.99 51.81
C ARG A 232 20.17 -71.99 50.67
#